data_AF-A0A7S4JBR1-F1
#
_entry.id   AF-A0A7S4JBR1-F1
#
_cell.length_a   1.000
_cell.length_b   1.000
_cell.length_c   1.000
_cell.angle_alpha   90.00
_cell.angle_beta   90.00
_cell.angle_gamma   90.00
#
_symmetry.space_group_name_H-M   'P 1'
#
loop_
_entity.id
_entity.type
_entity.pdbx_description
1 polymer ?
#
loop_
_entity_poly.entity_id
_entity_poly.type
_entity_poly.pdbx_seq_one_letter_code
_entity_poly.pdbx_strand_id
1 'polypeptide(L)'
;MALEGACGAFPYPAFANYFDVVSTIVDGPVPTENPAVQQQLGVELHNLVHACLNKDPALRPDVLALKGHPYVTRQQSAPCDLGAYLRSTMAHVGASS
;
A
#
# COMPACT_ATOMS: atom_id res chain seq x y z
N MET A 1 1.67 -5.07 -0.47
CA MET A 1 0.23 -5.24 -0.77
C MET A 1 -0.55 -3.93 -0.69
N ALA A 2 -0.67 -3.24 0.46
CA ALA A 2 -1.44 -1.98 0.53
C ALA A 2 -0.98 -0.92 -0.48
N LEU A 3 0.33 -0.76 -0.64
CA LEU A 3 0.92 0.17 -1.59
C LEU A 3 0.63 -0.18 -3.06
N GLU A 4 0.78 -1.46 -3.39
CA GLU A 4 0.49 -1.98 -4.73
C GLU A 4 -0.99 -1.83 -5.10
N GLY A 5 -1.90 -2.09 -4.16
CA GLY A 5 -3.32 -1.85 -4.36
C GLY A 5 -3.67 -0.37 -4.54
N ALA A 6 -2.99 0.53 -3.84
CA ALA A 6 -3.21 1.96 -3.96
C ALA A 6 -2.64 2.55 -5.27
N CYS A 7 -1.48 2.06 -5.70
CA CYS A 7 -0.79 2.55 -6.90
C CYS A 7 -1.17 1.79 -8.18
N GLY A 8 -1.83 0.63 -8.06
CA GLY A 8 -2.13 -0.27 -9.17
C GLY A 8 -0.90 -0.99 -9.75
N ALA A 9 0.26 -0.89 -9.11
CA ALA A 9 1.52 -1.46 -9.59
C ALA A 9 2.41 -1.90 -8.43
N PHE A 10 3.18 -2.97 -8.65
CA PHE A 10 4.20 -3.40 -7.71
C PHE A 10 5.19 -2.25 -7.44
N PRO A 11 5.54 -1.96 -6.18
CA PRO A 11 6.14 -0.68 -5.82
C PRO A 11 7.65 -0.60 -6.07
N TYR A 12 8.25 -1.68 -6.56
CA TYR A 12 9.65 -1.71 -7.00
C TYR A 12 9.70 -1.73 -8.53
N PRO A 13 10.75 -1.15 -9.14
CA PRO A 13 10.91 -1.14 -10.60
C PRO A 13 11.01 -2.56 -11.17
N ALA A 14 10.83 -2.68 -12.47
CA ALA A 14 11.04 -3.94 -13.17
C ALA A 14 12.47 -4.46 -12.92
N PHE A 15 12.58 -5.76 -12.63
CA PHE A 15 13.82 -6.44 -12.31
C PHE A 15 14.04 -7.60 -13.27
N ALA A 16 15.31 -7.86 -13.62
CA ALA A 16 15.66 -8.95 -14.54
C ALA A 16 15.56 -10.31 -13.84
N ASN A 17 15.87 -10.35 -12.55
CA ASN A 17 15.75 -11.56 -11.74
C ASN A 17 15.36 -11.24 -10.28
N TYR A 18 14.97 -12.28 -9.53
CA TYR A 18 14.48 -12.13 -8.16
C TYR A 18 15.53 -11.61 -7.17
N PHE A 19 16.82 -11.87 -7.38
CA PHE A 19 17.87 -11.36 -6.49
C PHE A 19 17.99 -9.84 -6.58
N ASP A 20 17.78 -9.25 -7.76
CA ASP A 20 17.84 -7.79 -7.95
C ASP A 20 16.80 -7.07 -7.07
N VAL A 21 15.57 -7.61 -7.02
CA VAL A 21 14.51 -7.02 -6.19
C VAL A 21 14.77 -7.24 -4.70
N VAL A 22 15.30 -8.40 -4.31
CA VAL A 22 15.68 -8.63 -2.91
C VAL A 22 16.79 -7.66 -2.48
N SER A 23 17.83 -7.47 -3.27
CA SER A 23 18.87 -6.47 -2.97
C SER A 23 18.27 -5.06 -2.89
N THR A 24 17.38 -4.70 -3.80
CA THR A 24 16.68 -3.40 -3.73
C THR A 24 15.83 -3.27 -2.44
N ILE A 25 15.19 -4.35 -1.99
CA ILE A 25 14.43 -4.37 -0.74
C ILE A 25 15.35 -4.27 0.48
N VAL A 26 16.55 -4.82 0.44
CA VAL A 26 17.47 -4.77 1.59
C VAL A 26 18.20 -3.44 1.64
N ASP A 27 18.83 -3.06 0.53
CA ASP A 27 19.81 -1.98 0.47
C ASP A 27 19.19 -0.64 0.01
N GLY A 28 18.08 -0.70 -0.72
CA GLY A 28 17.42 0.47 -1.29
C GLY A 28 16.47 1.19 -0.33
N PRO A 29 16.02 2.41 -0.71
CA PRO A 29 15.03 3.17 0.03
C PRO A 29 13.71 2.39 0.19
N VAL A 30 12.90 2.75 1.19
CA VAL A 30 11.56 2.17 1.28
C VAL A 30 10.68 2.75 0.16
N PRO A 31 9.78 1.97 -0.46
CA PRO A 31 9.03 2.45 -1.62
C PRO A 31 8.21 3.72 -1.43
N THR A 32 7.78 4.03 -0.21
CA THR A 32 7.09 5.29 0.13
C THR A 32 7.97 6.54 0.02
N GLU A 33 9.30 6.38 -0.04
CA GLU A 33 10.23 7.49 -0.29
C GLU A 33 10.29 7.88 -1.78
N ASN A 34 9.71 7.07 -2.68
CA ASN A 34 9.61 7.43 -4.08
C ASN A 34 8.62 8.58 -4.28
N PRO A 35 9.01 9.72 -4.89
CA PRO A 35 8.10 10.85 -5.11
C PRO A 35 6.85 10.48 -5.91
N ALA A 36 6.96 9.61 -6.91
CA ALA A 36 5.80 9.18 -7.71
C ALA A 36 4.77 8.42 -6.85
N VAL A 37 5.24 7.66 -5.87
CA VAL A 37 4.37 6.97 -4.89
C VAL A 37 3.73 7.99 -3.95
N GLN A 38 4.49 8.96 -3.44
CA GLN A 38 3.97 9.98 -2.54
C GLN A 38 2.84 10.81 -3.17
N GLN A 39 2.93 11.11 -4.47
CA GLN A 39 1.89 11.85 -5.19
C GLN A 39 0.57 11.07 -5.33
N GLN A 40 0.60 9.74 -5.22
CA GLN A 40 -0.60 8.90 -5.34
C GLN A 40 -1.27 8.59 -4.00
N LEU A 41 -0.57 8.82 -2.88
CA LEU A 41 -1.05 8.47 -1.56
C LEU A 41 -1.56 9.69 -0.79
N GLY A 42 -2.71 9.53 -0.13
CA GLY A 42 -3.10 10.44 0.94
C GLY A 42 -2.13 10.33 2.12
N VAL A 43 -1.88 11.46 2.81
CA VAL A 43 -0.90 11.57 3.91
C VAL A 43 -1.04 10.49 4.98
N GLU A 44 -2.27 10.14 5.38
CA GLU A 44 -2.50 9.13 6.41
C GLU A 44 -2.19 7.71 5.92
N LEU A 45 -2.51 7.40 4.66
CA LEU A 45 -2.18 6.09 4.07
C LEU A 45 -0.67 5.97 3.88
N HIS A 46 -0.02 7.04 3.43
CA HIS A 46 1.44 7.12 3.35
C HIS A 46 2.07 6.81 4.72
N ASN A 47 1.64 7.49 5.78
CA ASN A 47 2.21 7.30 7.12
C ASN A 47 2.01 5.87 7.64
N LEU A 48 0.82 5.29 7.44
CA LEU A 48 0.54 3.90 7.81
C LEU A 48 1.49 2.93 7.09
N VAL A 49 1.58 3.06 5.76
CA VAL A 49 2.41 2.17 4.93
C VAL A 49 3.90 2.35 5.23
N HIS A 50 4.35 3.59 5.41
CA HIS A 50 5.75 3.89 5.75
C HIS A 50 6.15 3.25 7.08
N ALA A 51 5.29 3.34 8.11
CA ALA A 51 5.53 2.70 9.40
C ALA A 51 5.65 1.17 9.27
N CYS A 52 4.79 0.53 8.47
CA CYS A 52 4.86 -0.91 8.20
C CYS A 52 6.14 -1.32 7.46
N LEU A 53 6.68 -0.45 6.60
CA LEU A 53 7.84 -0.73 5.76
C LEU A 53 9.17 -0.36 6.42
N ASN A 54 9.17 0.04 7.68
CA ASN A 54 10.39 0.45 8.38
C ASN A 54 11.48 -0.64 8.27
N LYS A 55 12.69 -0.24 7.86
CA LYS A 55 13.80 -1.17 7.68
C LYS A 55 14.24 -1.77 9.00
N ASP A 56 14.16 -1.01 10.09
CA ASP A 56 14.39 -1.51 11.44
C ASP A 56 13.15 -2.28 11.92
N PRO A 57 13.24 -3.61 12.11
CA PRO A 57 12.13 -4.42 12.58
C PRO A 57 11.62 -4.00 13.97
N ALA A 58 12.48 -3.45 14.83
CA ALA A 58 12.10 -3.01 16.18
C ALA A 58 11.23 -1.74 16.16
N LEU A 59 11.29 -0.97 15.07
CA LEU A 59 10.50 0.24 14.87
C LEU A 59 9.18 -0.03 14.12
N ARG A 60 8.94 -1.26 13.66
CA ARG A 60 7.67 -1.61 13.02
C ARG A 60 6.56 -1.69 14.08
N PRO A 61 5.42 -1.04 13.86
CA PRO A 61 4.30 -1.13 14.79
C PRO A 61 3.73 -2.55 14.81
N ASP A 62 3.34 -3.00 16.00
CA ASP A 62 2.56 -4.23 16.13
C ASP A 62 1.10 -4.01 15.69
N VAL A 63 0.31 -5.07 15.71
CA VAL A 63 -1.10 -5.01 15.30
C VAL A 63 -1.92 -4.08 16.18
N LEU A 64 -1.62 -3.98 17.49
CA LEU A 64 -2.36 -3.12 18.40
C LEU A 64 -2.09 -1.64 18.08
N ALA A 65 -0.83 -1.27 17.84
CA ALA A 65 -0.44 0.05 17.40
C ALA A 65 -1.07 0.40 16.03
N LEU A 66 -1.07 -0.54 15.08
CA LEU A 66 -1.70 -0.34 13.76
C LEU A 66 -3.21 -0.12 13.85
N LYS A 67 -3.91 -0.83 14.74
CA LYS A 67 -5.36 -0.64 14.96
C LYS A 67 -5.69 0.77 15.45
N GLY A 68 -4.77 1.41 16.19
CA GLY A 68 -4.92 2.79 16.66
C GLY A 68 -4.52 3.86 15.65
N HIS A 69 -3.96 3.48 14.49
CA HIS A 69 -3.47 4.46 13.52
C HIS A 69 -4.62 5.30 12.92
N PRO A 70 -4.46 6.63 12.72
CA PRO A 70 -5.52 7.52 12.23
C PRO A 70 -6.22 7.05 10.95
N TYR A 71 -5.45 6.52 10.00
CA TYR A 71 -6.01 5.91 8.78
C TYR A 71 -7.01 4.79 9.11
N VAL A 72 -6.62 3.86 10.00
CA VAL A 72 -7.43 2.68 10.32
C VAL A 72 -8.70 3.08 11.06
N THR A 73 -8.59 3.91 12.08
CA THR A 73 -9.75 4.35 12.88
C THR A 73 -10.73 5.18 12.07
N ARG A 74 -10.24 6.03 11.14
CA ARG A 74 -11.08 6.76 10.20
C ARG A 74 -11.82 5.83 9.23
N GLN A 75 -11.12 4.86 8.63
CA GLN A 75 -11.74 3.92 7.69
C GLN A 75 -12.76 2.99 8.38
N GLN A 76 -12.57 2.66 9.66
CA GLN A 76 -13.55 1.89 10.43
C GLN A 76 -14.89 2.61 10.62
N SER A 77 -14.88 3.94 10.60
CA SER A 77 -16.06 4.78 10.83
C SER A 77 -16.65 5.33 9.53
N ALA A 78 -15.89 5.27 8.43
CA ALA A 78 -16.31 5.80 7.15
C ALA A 78 -17.33 4.87 6.48
N PRO A 79 -18.51 5.38 6.03
CA PRO A 79 -19.44 4.57 5.26
C PRO A 79 -18.78 4.18 3.93
N CYS A 80 -18.68 2.87 3.68
CA CYS A 80 -18.13 2.32 2.45
C CYS A 80 -18.95 1.08 2.03
N ASP A 81 -19.68 1.17 0.92
CA ASP A 81 -20.36 0.01 0.34
C ASP A 81 -19.42 -0.70 -0.65
N LEU A 82 -18.54 -1.52 -0.08
CA LEU A 82 -17.62 -2.35 -0.87
C LEU A 82 -18.37 -3.33 -1.78
N GLY A 83 -19.56 -3.78 -1.37
CA GLY A 83 -20.38 -4.70 -2.16
C GLY A 83 -20.88 -4.07 -3.45
N ALA A 84 -21.38 -2.83 -3.38
CA ALA A 84 -21.79 -2.07 -4.57
C ALA A 84 -20.60 -1.79 -5.49
N TYR A 85 -19.46 -1.38 -4.93
CA TYR A 85 -18.23 -1.14 -5.69
C TYR A 85 -17.74 -2.40 -6.43
N LEU A 86 -17.75 -3.57 -5.77
CA LEU A 86 -17.33 -4.82 -6.39
C LEU A 86 -18.27 -5.24 -7.53
N ARG A 87 -19.59 -5.13 -7.33
CA ARG A 87 -20.56 -5.45 -8.39
C ARG A 87 -20.39 -4.54 -9.61
N SER A 88 -20.18 -3.24 -9.40
CA SER A 88 -20.02 -2.29 -10.51
C SER A 88 -18.71 -2.56 -11.28
N THR A 89 -17.60 -2.78 -10.58
CA THR A 89 -16.30 -3.08 -11.22
C THR A 89 -16.33 -4.40 -11.99
N MET A 90 -16.89 -5.47 -11.42
CA MET A 90 -17.04 -6.75 -12.13
C MET A 90 -17.89 -6.62 -13.40
N ALA A 91 -18.97 -5.84 -13.37
CA ALA A 91 -19.80 -5.59 -14.55
C ALA A 91 -19.03 -4.85 -15.66
N HIS A 92 -18.17 -3.88 -15.31
CA HIS A 92 -17.36 -3.16 -16.28
C HIS A 92 -16.25 -4.03 -16.88
N VAL A 93 -15.59 -4.84 -16.06
CA VAL A 93 -14.52 -5.76 -16.53
C VAL A 93 -15.10 -6.84 -17.45
N GLY A 94 -16.26 -7.40 -17.12
CA GLY A 94 -16.94 -8.40 -17.94
C GLY A 94 -17.49 -7.87 -19.27
N ALA A 95 -17.69 -6.55 -19.41
CA ALA A 95 -18.16 -5.92 -20.65
C ALA A 95 -17.03 -5.53 -21.61
N SER A 96 -15.77 -5.59 -21.16
CA SER A 96 -14.58 -5.28 -21.97
C SER A 96 -13.81 -6.53 -22.43
N SER A 97 -14.42 -7.72 -22.30
CA SER A 97 -13.88 -9.02 -22.74
C SER A 97 -14.65 -9.58 -23.94
#